data_AF-A0A5E4I9C0-F1
#
_entry.id   AF-A0A5E4I9C0-F1
#
_cell.length_a   1.000
_cell.length_b   1.000
_cell.length_c   1.000
_cell.angle_alpha   90.00
_cell.angle_beta   90.00
_cell.angle_gamma   90.00
#
_symmetry.space_group_name_H-M   'P 1'
#
loop_
_entity.id
_entity.type
_entity.pdbx_description
1 polymer ?
#
loop_
_entity_poly.entity_id
_entity_poly.type
_entity_poly.pdbx_seq_one_letter_code
_entity_poly.pdbx_strand_id
1 'polypeptide(L)'
;MKTIFEDFIIPFVAIAIAELGDKTQLSILLLSSRTKKYHYVFLGVFFAFLLVDGIAIMAGNLIASVVDMTILKPLSGIVFIIFGVFILLNKKEEKDEKAYDKNVFIAAFLMIFLTEWGDKTQIAAALFATQYNVLFVLIGTMLALSVLSLMAIFCGKIVCERLNQKVLKKMAGVVFIILGITCFIF
;
A
#
# COMPACT_ATOMS: atom_id res chain seq x y z
N MET A 1 -9.58 -16.48 -22.07
CA MET A 1 -8.19 -16.04 -22.26
C MET A 1 -8.11 -14.68 -21.59
N LYS A 2 -7.58 -14.59 -20.35
CA LYS A 2 -7.38 -13.27 -19.73
C LYS A 2 -6.37 -12.51 -20.59
N THR A 3 -6.64 -11.25 -20.89
CA THR A 3 -5.72 -10.46 -21.72
C THR A 3 -4.59 -9.91 -20.84
N ILE A 4 -3.37 -9.81 -21.38
CA ILE A 4 -2.22 -9.17 -20.71
C ILE A 4 -2.57 -7.79 -20.13
N PHE A 5 -3.52 -7.11 -20.77
CA PHE A 5 -4.05 -5.82 -20.34
C PHE A 5 -4.80 -5.88 -19.00
N GLU A 6 -5.60 -6.92 -18.75
CA GLU A 6 -6.33 -7.13 -17.50
C GLU A 6 -5.38 -7.46 -16.34
N ASP A 7 -4.35 -8.27 -16.61
CA ASP A 7 -3.33 -8.67 -15.64
C ASP A 7 -2.54 -7.49 -15.05
N PHE A 8 -2.47 -6.37 -15.77
CA PHE A 8 -1.84 -5.13 -15.32
C PHE A 8 -2.86 -4.13 -14.75
N ILE A 9 -3.96 -3.88 -15.45
CA ILE A 9 -4.91 -2.82 -15.08
C ILE A 9 -5.63 -3.13 -13.78
N ILE A 10 -6.03 -4.38 -13.57
CA ILE A 10 -6.82 -4.74 -12.38
C ILE A 10 -5.98 -4.52 -11.11
N PRO A 11 -4.74 -5.04 -10.99
CA PRO A 11 -3.87 -4.72 -9.86
C PRO A 11 -3.58 -3.22 -9.75
N PHE A 12 -3.27 -2.54 -10.87
CA PHE A 12 -3.00 -1.11 -10.85
C PHE A 12 -4.14 -0.29 -10.25
N VAL A 13 -5.36 -0.46 -10.77
CA VAL A 13 -6.53 0.30 -10.31
C VAL A 13 -6.92 -0.10 -8.88
N ALA A 14 -6.91 -1.40 -8.56
CA ALA A 14 -7.30 -1.88 -7.24
C ALA A 14 -6.35 -1.36 -6.15
N ILE A 15 -5.03 -1.46 -6.38
CA ILE A 15 -4.02 -0.96 -5.44
C ILE A 15 -4.11 0.56 -5.35
N ALA A 16 -4.24 1.27 -6.48
CA ALA A 16 -4.36 2.72 -6.49
C ALA A 16 -5.55 3.21 -5.66
N ILE A 17 -6.70 2.54 -5.74
CA ILE A 17 -7.89 2.88 -4.95
C ILE A 17 -7.70 2.50 -3.47
N ALA A 18 -7.14 1.33 -3.19
CA ALA A 18 -6.96 0.83 -1.82
C ALA A 18 -5.97 1.68 -1.00
N GLU A 19 -4.95 2.23 -1.67
CA GLU A 19 -3.88 3.02 -1.05
C GLU A 19 -4.15 4.53 -1.10
N LEU A 20 -5.23 4.98 -1.75
CA LEU A 20 -5.55 6.40 -1.86
C LEU A 20 -5.91 7.00 -0.49
N GLY A 21 -5.13 8.00 -0.06
CA GLY A 21 -5.35 8.73 1.19
C GLY A 21 -4.97 7.96 2.46
N ASP A 22 -4.19 6.89 2.33
CA ASP A 22 -3.81 6.05 3.47
C ASP A 22 -2.62 6.59 4.30
N LYS A 23 -2.30 5.92 5.42
CA LYS A 23 -1.17 6.17 6.32
C LYS A 23 0.13 6.41 5.56
N THR A 24 0.39 5.65 4.50
CA THR A 24 1.65 5.76 3.77
C THR A 24 1.71 7.00 2.90
N GLN A 25 0.60 7.43 2.31
CA GLN A 25 0.54 8.72 1.63
C GLN A 25 0.76 9.88 2.61
N LEU A 26 0.21 9.79 3.82
CA LEU A 26 0.46 10.78 4.88
C LEU A 26 1.92 10.81 5.30
N SER A 27 2.56 9.65 5.48
CA SER A 27 3.99 9.54 5.80
C SER A 27 4.87 10.17 4.72
N ILE A 28 4.59 9.88 3.44
CA ILE A 28 5.32 10.46 2.30
C ILE A 28 5.10 11.97 2.22
N LEU A 29 3.88 12.44 2.45
CA LEU A 29 3.54 13.86 2.50
C LEU A 29 4.31 14.58 3.61
N LEU A 30 4.43 13.99 4.79
CA LEU A 30 5.19 14.55 5.92
C LEU A 30 6.70 14.53 5.67
N LEU A 31 7.22 13.43 5.13
CA LEU A 31 8.62 13.31 4.74
C LEU A 31 9.00 14.39 3.73
N SER A 32 8.15 14.59 2.71
CA SER A 32 8.38 15.57 1.65
C SER A 32 8.17 17.01 2.09
N SER A 33 7.31 17.31 3.07
CA SER A 33 7.19 18.68 3.61
C SER A 33 8.39 19.11 4.45
N ARG A 34 9.12 18.15 5.04
CA ARG A 34 10.29 18.39 5.90
C ARG A 34 11.62 18.41 5.15
N THR A 35 11.65 18.15 3.84
CA THR A 35 12.89 18.12 3.04
C THR A 35 12.71 18.65 1.63
N LYS A 36 13.74 19.31 1.09
CA LYS A 36 13.77 19.73 -0.32
C LYS A 36 14.30 18.64 -1.25
N LYS A 37 14.76 17.52 -0.70
CA LYS A 37 15.39 16.40 -1.40
C LYS A 37 14.35 15.38 -1.92
N TYR A 38 13.36 15.85 -2.68
CA TYR A 38 12.18 15.07 -3.10
C TYR A 38 12.51 13.78 -3.87
N HIS A 39 13.53 13.82 -4.73
CA HIS A 39 13.95 12.65 -5.50
C HIS A 39 14.49 11.53 -4.60
N TYR A 40 15.18 11.87 -3.50
CA TYR A 40 15.64 10.88 -2.52
C TYR A 40 14.48 10.30 -1.70
N VAL A 41 13.43 11.10 -1.42
CA VAL A 41 12.19 10.59 -0.80
C VAL A 41 11.54 9.58 -1.75
N PHE A 42 11.30 9.97 -3.00
CA PHE A 42 10.68 9.10 -4.00
C PHE A 42 11.46 7.79 -4.19
N LEU A 43 12.78 7.86 -4.37
CA LEU A 43 13.61 6.66 -4.55
C LEU A 43 13.56 5.77 -3.30
N GLY A 44 13.63 6.32 -2.10
CA GLY A 44 13.55 5.54 -0.86
C GLY A 44 12.22 4.80 -0.75
N VAL A 45 11.11 5.51 -1.00
CA VAL A 45 9.76 4.95 -1.02
C VAL A 45 9.60 3.86 -2.09
N PHE A 46 10.07 4.14 -3.32
CA PHE A 46 9.99 3.21 -4.44
C PHE A 46 10.72 1.89 -4.15
N PHE A 47 11.94 1.96 -3.64
CA PHE A 47 12.69 0.74 -3.31
C PHE A 47 12.12 0.00 -2.10
N ALA A 48 11.50 0.70 -1.15
CA ALA A 48 10.80 0.04 -0.04
C ALA A 48 9.62 -0.78 -0.57
N PHE A 49 8.74 -0.18 -1.38
CA PHE A 49 7.63 -0.90 -2.00
C PHE A 49 8.09 -2.05 -2.90
N LEU A 50 9.11 -1.82 -3.74
CA LEU A 50 9.64 -2.87 -4.60
C LEU A 50 10.09 -4.10 -3.81
N LEU A 51 10.69 -3.88 -2.64
CA LEU A 51 11.17 -4.97 -1.79
C LEU A 51 10.00 -5.65 -1.06
N VAL A 52 9.14 -4.86 -0.42
CA VAL A 52 8.01 -5.34 0.40
C VAL A 52 6.96 -6.06 -0.47
N ASP A 53 6.49 -5.42 -1.54
CA ASP A 53 5.50 -6.01 -2.46
C ASP A 53 6.12 -7.04 -3.38
N GLY A 54 7.38 -6.87 -3.79
CA GLY A 54 8.11 -7.88 -4.55
C GLY A 54 8.18 -9.21 -3.82
N ILE A 55 8.52 -9.20 -2.52
CA ILE A 55 8.52 -10.41 -1.69
C ILE A 55 7.11 -11.01 -1.60
N ALA A 56 6.09 -10.19 -1.37
CA ALA A 56 4.72 -10.68 -1.22
C ALA A 56 4.17 -11.32 -2.51
N ILE A 57 4.41 -10.69 -3.67
CA ILE A 57 3.99 -11.19 -4.99
C ILE A 57 4.75 -12.47 -5.34
N MET A 58 6.07 -12.51 -5.12
CA MET A 58 6.87 -13.71 -5.34
C MET A 58 6.44 -14.87 -4.42
N ALA A 59 6.15 -14.58 -3.15
CA ALA A 59 5.61 -15.56 -2.20
C ALA A 59 4.20 -16.03 -2.60
N GLY A 60 3.34 -15.13 -3.10
CA GLY A 60 2.01 -15.46 -3.60
C GLY A 60 2.03 -16.50 -4.72
N ASN A 61 2.99 -16.40 -5.64
CA ASN A 61 3.21 -17.40 -6.70
C ASN A 61 3.59 -18.79 -6.14
N LEU A 62 4.32 -18.84 -5.02
CA LEU A 62 4.70 -20.10 -4.36
C LEU A 62 3.55 -20.69 -3.53
N ILE A 63 2.69 -19.85 -2.95
CA ILE A 63 1.52 -20.28 -2.18
C ILE A 63 0.41 -20.82 -3.12
N ALA A 64 0.31 -20.29 -4.34
CA ALA A 64 -0.66 -20.73 -5.35
C ALA A 64 -0.50 -22.20 -5.78
N SER A 65 0.68 -22.80 -5.63
CA SER A 65 0.91 -24.21 -5.97
C SER A 65 0.58 -25.19 -4.84
N VAL A 66 0.32 -24.67 -3.63
CA VAL A 66 0.06 -25.47 -2.42
C VAL A 66 -1.36 -25.26 -1.88
N VAL A 67 -2.06 -24.17 -2.25
CA VAL A 67 -3.34 -23.78 -1.68
C VAL A 67 -4.43 -23.62 -2.74
N ASP A 68 -5.53 -24.36 -2.56
CA ASP A 68 -6.65 -24.44 -3.49
C ASP A 68 -7.46 -23.12 -3.58
N MET A 69 -7.83 -22.70 -4.81
CA MET A 69 -8.44 -21.39 -5.12
C MET A 69 -9.79 -21.13 -4.43
N THR A 70 -10.47 -22.20 -4.02
CA THR A 70 -11.77 -22.18 -3.32
C THR A 70 -11.65 -21.59 -1.90
N ILE A 71 -10.46 -21.64 -1.30
CA ILE A 71 -10.18 -21.16 0.07
C ILE A 71 -9.68 -19.71 0.06
N LEU A 72 -8.92 -19.32 -0.96
CA LEU A 72 -8.26 -18.01 -1.05
C LEU A 72 -9.24 -16.82 -1.14
N LYS A 73 -10.35 -16.96 -1.88
CA LYS A 73 -11.38 -15.90 -2.01
C LYS A 73 -12.02 -15.51 -0.66
N PRO A 74 -12.69 -16.43 0.07
CA PRO A 74 -13.31 -16.09 1.35
C PRO A 74 -12.27 -15.69 2.42
N LEU A 75 -11.07 -16.26 2.39
CA LEU A 75 -9.99 -15.91 3.32
C LEU A 75 -9.55 -14.44 3.16
N SER A 76 -9.43 -13.95 1.93
CA SER A 76 -9.08 -12.55 1.66
C SER A 76 -10.14 -11.56 2.18
N GLY A 77 -11.43 -11.89 2.03
CA GLY A 77 -12.55 -11.11 2.58
C GLY A 77 -12.51 -11.05 4.12
N ILE A 78 -12.22 -12.18 4.79
CA ILE A 78 -12.08 -12.24 6.26
C ILE A 78 -10.92 -11.33 6.71
N VAL A 79 -9.78 -11.40 6.02
CA VAL A 79 -8.61 -10.58 6.33
C VAL A 79 -8.91 -9.08 6.18
N PHE A 80 -9.58 -8.65 5.10
CA PHE A 80 -9.97 -7.25 4.91
C PHE A 80 -10.92 -6.75 6.00
N ILE A 81 -11.88 -7.56 6.45
CA ILE A 81 -12.80 -7.21 7.54
C ILE A 81 -12.03 -7.08 8.87
N ILE A 82 -11.15 -8.04 9.18
CA ILE A 82 -10.31 -8.00 10.39
C ILE A 82 -9.41 -6.76 10.39
N PHE A 83 -8.78 -6.43 9.25
CA PHE A 83 -7.97 -5.22 9.12
C PHE A 83 -8.78 -3.93 9.26
N GLY A 84 -9.97 -3.84 8.64
CA GLY A 84 -10.86 -2.69 8.77
C GLY A 84 -11.27 -2.44 10.22
N VAL A 85 -11.58 -3.50 10.97
CA VAL A 85 -11.87 -3.43 12.40
C VAL A 85 -10.63 -3.08 13.22
N PHE A 86 -9.48 -3.67 12.93
CA PHE A 86 -8.21 -3.40 13.62
C PHE A 86 -7.78 -1.93 13.46
N ILE A 87 -7.90 -1.35 12.27
CA ILE A 87 -7.61 0.06 11.98
C ILE A 87 -8.51 1.00 12.80
N LEU A 88 -9.79 0.66 12.98
CA LEU A 88 -10.72 1.45 13.79
C LEU A 88 -10.46 1.33 15.30
N LEU A 89 -9.93 0.19 15.76
CA LEU A 89 -9.68 -0.09 17.17
C LEU A 89 -8.27 0.33 17.64
N ASN A 90 -7.28 0.34 16.75
CA ASN A 90 -5.90 0.58 17.15
C ASN A 90 -5.59 2.08 17.20
N LYS A 91 -5.81 2.66 18.38
CA LYS A 91 -5.65 4.09 18.69
C LYS A 91 -4.19 4.51 18.93
N LYS A 92 -3.19 3.64 18.68
CA LYS A 92 -1.78 3.97 18.89
C LYS A 92 -1.30 4.88 17.75
N GLU A 93 -1.02 6.12 18.13
CA GLU A 93 -0.18 7.02 17.36
C GLU A 93 1.22 6.37 17.28
N GLU A 94 1.62 5.97 16.07
CA GLU A 94 2.97 5.49 15.81
C GLU A 94 3.95 6.60 16.20
N LYS A 95 4.88 6.24 17.09
CA LYS A 95 5.84 7.17 17.67
C LYS A 95 6.68 7.81 16.57
N ASP A 96 6.61 9.14 16.51
CA ASP A 96 7.60 10.01 15.88
C ASP A 96 9.00 9.70 16.44
N GLU A 97 9.75 8.79 15.81
CA GLU A 97 11.16 8.57 16.13
C GLU A 97 12.07 9.26 15.12
N LYS A 98 12.35 10.53 15.44
CA LYS A 98 13.60 11.30 15.30
C LYS A 98 14.80 10.63 14.57
N ALA A 99 14.66 10.27 13.29
CA ALA A 99 15.76 9.79 12.45
C ALA A 99 16.01 10.67 11.19
N TYR A 100 15.65 11.96 11.26
CA TYR A 100 15.71 12.88 10.11
C TYR A 100 17.10 13.42 9.76
N ASP A 101 18.15 13.05 10.49
CA ASP A 101 19.50 13.55 10.25
C ASP A 101 20.44 12.45 9.77
N LYS A 102 20.56 12.35 8.44
CA LYS A 102 21.80 12.44 7.62
C LYS A 102 21.55 11.93 6.20
N ASN A 103 20.63 10.98 6.01
CA ASN A 103 20.30 10.37 4.71
C ASN A 103 18.78 10.23 4.47
N VAL A 104 18.20 11.21 3.77
CA VAL A 104 16.75 11.29 3.45
C VAL A 104 16.24 10.03 2.73
N PHE A 105 17.04 9.44 1.85
CA PHE A 105 16.71 8.18 1.17
C PHE A 105 16.49 7.03 2.15
N ILE A 106 17.43 6.83 3.08
CA ILE A 106 17.39 5.73 4.05
C ILE A 106 16.22 5.94 5.01
N ALA A 107 15.99 7.19 5.44
CA ALA A 107 14.86 7.54 6.29
C ALA A 107 13.52 7.21 5.61
N ALA A 108 13.33 7.62 4.35
CA ALA A 108 12.12 7.33 3.59
C ALA A 108 11.97 5.81 3.35
N PHE A 109 13.04 5.13 2.97
CA PHE A 109 13.05 3.68 2.77
C PHE A 109 12.64 2.94 4.05
N LEU A 110 13.33 3.17 5.17
CA LEU A 110 13.05 2.46 6.42
C LEU A 110 11.66 2.78 6.97
N MET A 111 11.22 4.03 6.86
CA MET A 111 9.88 4.42 7.31
C MET A 111 8.81 3.65 6.54
N ILE A 112 8.85 3.68 5.20
CA ILE A 112 7.85 2.97 4.38
C ILE A 112 7.99 1.46 4.54
N PHE A 113 9.21 0.94 4.52
CA PHE A 113 9.47 -0.48 4.70
C PHE A 113 8.84 -1.03 5.98
N LEU A 114 9.03 -0.35 7.11
CA LEU A 114 8.48 -0.77 8.39
C LEU A 114 6.96 -0.55 8.48
N THR A 115 6.44 0.53 7.90
CA THR A 115 5.00 0.84 7.93
C THR A 115 4.17 -0.12 7.04
N GLU A 116 4.76 -0.59 5.95
CA GLU A 116 4.10 -1.43 4.94
C GLU A 116 4.36 -2.94 5.11
N TRP A 117 5.24 -3.32 6.03
CA TRP A 117 5.53 -4.73 6.28
C TRP A 117 4.30 -5.45 6.85
N GLY A 118 3.81 -6.45 6.11
CA GLY A 118 2.62 -7.23 6.47
C GLY A 118 1.30 -6.51 6.22
N ASP A 119 1.28 -5.43 5.43
CA ASP A 119 0.05 -4.67 5.21
C ASP A 119 -0.88 -5.30 4.16
N LYS A 120 -2.12 -4.81 4.11
CA LYS A 120 -3.20 -5.21 3.20
C LYS A 120 -2.79 -5.23 1.72
N THR A 121 -1.88 -4.34 1.32
CA THR A 121 -1.41 -4.22 -0.06
C THR A 121 -0.53 -5.40 -0.45
N GLN A 122 0.29 -5.91 0.47
CA GLN A 122 1.02 -7.16 0.25
C GLN A 122 0.08 -8.35 0.06
N ILE A 123 -0.98 -8.44 0.86
CA ILE A 123 -1.95 -9.54 0.77
C ILE A 123 -2.73 -9.46 -0.55
N ALA A 124 -3.16 -8.25 -0.94
CA ALA A 124 -3.83 -8.02 -2.21
C ALA A 124 -2.93 -8.33 -3.41
N ALA A 125 -1.68 -7.87 -3.38
CA ALA A 125 -0.70 -8.10 -4.43
C ALA A 125 -0.33 -9.58 -4.57
N ALA A 126 -0.15 -10.29 -3.45
CA ALA A 126 0.04 -11.74 -3.43
C ALA A 126 -1.16 -12.47 -4.03
N LEU A 127 -2.39 -12.06 -3.71
CA LEU A 127 -3.61 -12.65 -4.27
C LEU A 127 -3.71 -12.42 -5.78
N PHE A 128 -3.40 -11.21 -6.25
CA PHE A 128 -3.38 -10.93 -7.69
C PHE A 128 -2.34 -11.79 -8.42
N ALA A 129 -1.17 -12.02 -7.81
CA ALA A 129 -0.15 -12.90 -8.37
C ALA A 129 -0.60 -14.37 -8.52
N THR A 130 -1.67 -14.79 -7.84
CA THR A 130 -2.27 -16.12 -8.02
C THR A 130 -3.24 -16.20 -9.21
N GLN A 131 -3.83 -15.06 -9.60
CA GLN A 131 -4.90 -15.00 -10.60
C GLN A 131 -4.45 -14.45 -11.96
N TYR A 132 -3.31 -13.75 -11.96
CA TYR A 132 -2.77 -12.98 -13.08
C TYR A 132 -1.28 -13.22 -13.18
N ASN A 133 -0.68 -12.84 -14.30
CA ASN A 133 0.76 -12.96 -14.50
C ASN A 133 1.54 -12.10 -13.48
N VAL A 134 2.41 -12.76 -12.71
CA VAL A 134 3.26 -12.18 -11.64
C VAL A 134 3.97 -10.90 -12.07
N LEU A 135 4.53 -10.87 -13.29
CA LEU A 135 5.31 -9.73 -13.78
C LEU A 135 4.42 -8.52 -14.06
N PHE A 136 3.24 -8.75 -14.66
CA PHE A 136 2.28 -7.67 -14.92
C PHE A 136 1.61 -7.16 -13.64
N VAL A 137 1.37 -8.04 -12.66
CA VAL A 137 0.91 -7.65 -11.31
C VAL A 137 1.94 -6.76 -10.63
N LEU A 138 3.22 -7.16 -10.63
CA LEU A 138 4.30 -6.36 -10.03
C LEU A 138 4.40 -4.99 -10.70
N ILE A 139 4.37 -4.92 -12.03
CA ILE A 139 4.43 -3.64 -12.75
C ILE A 139 3.19 -2.78 -12.43
N GLY A 140 1.99 -3.38 -12.39
CA GLY A 140 0.74 -2.70 -12.03
C GLY A 140 0.79 -2.10 -10.63
N THR A 141 1.14 -2.90 -9.63
CA THR A 141 1.28 -2.49 -8.23
C THR A 141 2.34 -1.39 -8.09
N MET A 142 3.52 -1.57 -8.68
CA MET A 142 4.59 -0.57 -8.60
C MET A 142 4.23 0.75 -9.27
N LEU A 143 3.52 0.71 -10.40
CA LEU A 143 3.10 1.92 -11.10
C LEU A 143 2.04 2.67 -10.29
N ALA A 144 1.09 1.96 -9.68
CA ALA A 144 0.08 2.55 -8.79
C ALA A 144 0.74 3.27 -7.60
N LEU A 145 1.60 2.55 -6.86
CA LEU A 145 2.29 3.09 -5.69
C LEU A 145 3.22 4.25 -6.04
N SER A 146 3.87 4.20 -7.21
CA SER A 146 4.70 5.29 -7.71
C SER A 146 3.88 6.55 -8.00
N VAL A 147 2.74 6.43 -8.68
CA VAL A 147 1.84 7.56 -8.98
C VAL A 147 1.33 8.19 -7.69
N LEU A 148 0.87 7.38 -6.74
CA LEU A 148 0.40 7.83 -5.44
C LEU A 148 1.51 8.52 -4.62
N SER A 149 2.72 7.95 -4.63
CA SER A 149 3.88 8.53 -3.95
C SER A 149 4.26 9.88 -4.54
N LEU A 150 4.27 10.01 -5.86
CA LEU A 150 4.52 11.29 -6.52
C LEU A 150 3.44 12.31 -6.18
N MET A 151 2.17 11.91 -6.21
CA MET A 151 1.06 12.77 -5.80
C MET A 151 1.23 13.26 -4.35
N ALA A 152 1.58 12.37 -3.42
CA ALA A 152 1.84 12.73 -2.03
C ALA A 152 3.05 13.67 -1.87
N ILE A 153 4.11 13.49 -2.67
CA ILE A 153 5.29 14.38 -2.67
C ILE A 153 4.94 15.77 -3.22
N PHE A 154 4.22 15.84 -4.34
CA PHE A 154 3.77 17.11 -4.92
C PHE A 154 2.79 17.83 -4.01
N CYS A 155 1.84 17.10 -3.41
CA CYS A 155 0.96 17.64 -2.39
C CYS A 155 1.73 18.09 -1.16
N GLY A 156 2.69 17.31 -0.64
CA GLY A 156 3.52 17.71 0.51
C GLY A 156 4.33 18.99 0.27
N LYS A 157 4.75 19.24 -0.97
CA LYS A 157 5.34 20.52 -1.39
C LYS A 157 4.36 21.70 -1.26
N ILE A 158 3.06 21.47 -1.47
CA ILE A 158 2.00 22.49 -1.43
C ILE A 158 1.38 22.61 -0.03
N VAL A 159 1.22 21.50 0.69
CA VAL A 159 0.41 21.32 1.90
C VAL A 159 1.19 21.67 3.18
N CYS A 160 2.19 22.55 3.07
CA CYS A 160 3.06 22.91 4.21
C CYS A 160 2.33 23.56 5.41
N GLU A 161 0.99 23.74 5.42
CA GLU A 161 0.30 24.48 6.48
C GLU A 161 -1.06 23.95 6.99
N ARG A 162 -1.71 22.86 6.50
CA ARG A 162 -3.12 22.56 6.93
C ARG A 162 -3.61 21.09 7.00
N LEU A 163 -2.95 20.15 7.68
CA LEU A 163 -3.51 18.79 7.84
C LEU A 163 -3.75 18.36 9.30
N ASN A 164 -5.00 17.96 9.57
CA ASN A 164 -5.43 17.31 10.82
C ASN A 164 -5.64 15.80 10.55
N GLN A 165 -4.74 14.97 11.09
CA GLN A 165 -4.63 13.54 10.75
C GLN A 165 -5.82 12.65 11.19
N LYS A 166 -6.69 13.16 12.06
CA LYS A 166 -7.79 12.37 12.64
C LYS A 166 -8.94 12.11 11.65
N VAL A 167 -9.19 13.03 10.72
CA VAL A 167 -10.30 12.93 9.75
C VAL A 167 -9.99 11.89 8.67
N LEU A 168 -8.74 11.85 8.19
CA LEU A 168 -8.31 10.93 7.14
C LEU A 168 -8.41 9.45 7.59
N LYS A 169 -7.91 9.13 8.78
CA LYS A 169 -7.96 7.76 9.33
C LYS A 169 -9.39 7.22 9.48
N LYS A 170 -10.34 8.09 9.86
CA LYS A 170 -11.75 7.70 10.02
C LYS A 170 -12.40 7.36 8.68
N MET A 171 -12.06 8.07 7.62
CA MET A 171 -12.56 7.78 6.27
C MET A 171 -12.00 6.46 5.72
N ALA A 172 -10.69 6.23 5.86
CA ALA A 172 -10.05 5.01 5.38
C ALA A 172 -10.64 3.73 6.01
N GLY A 173 -10.86 3.71 7.33
CA GLY A 173 -11.45 2.56 8.02
C GLY A 173 -12.86 2.19 7.55
N VAL A 174 -13.70 3.18 7.21
CA VAL A 174 -15.06 2.95 6.69
C VAL A 174 -15.02 2.33 5.29
N VAL A 175 -14.13 2.80 4.43
CA VAL A 175 -13.98 2.29 3.06
C VAL A 175 -13.50 0.83 3.05
N PHE A 176 -12.53 0.47 3.91
CA PHE A 176 -12.02 -0.90 4.03
C PHE A 176 -13.09 -1.91 4.47
N ILE A 177 -13.99 -1.52 5.36
CA ILE A 177 -15.11 -2.38 5.80
C ILE A 177 -16.08 -2.66 4.65
N ILE A 178 -16.41 -1.64 3.87
CA ILE A 178 -17.33 -1.77 2.72
C ILE A 178 -16.74 -2.71 1.64
N LEU A 179 -15.45 -2.56 1.34
CA LEU A 179 -14.75 -3.43 0.40
C LEU A 179 -14.70 -4.89 0.89
N GLY A 180 -14.40 -5.11 2.17
CA GLY A 180 -14.40 -6.45 2.77
C GLY A 180 -15.75 -7.15 2.67
N ILE A 181 -16.86 -6.43 2.88
CA ILE A 181 -18.23 -6.98 2.75
C ILE A 181 -18.54 -7.35 1.29
N THR A 182 -18.12 -6.52 0.35
CA THR A 182 -18.43 -6.72 -1.08
C THR A 182 -17.71 -7.95 -1.65
N CYS A 183 -16.55 -8.31 -1.10
CA CYS A 183 -15.80 -9.52 -1.46
C CYS A 183 -16.52 -10.85 -1.12
N PHE A 184 -17.58 -10.83 -0.30
CA PHE A 184 -18.42 -12.01 -0.04
C PHE A 184 -19.64 -12.09 -0.97
N ILE A 185 -19.92 -11.02 -1.71
CA ILE A 185 -21.10 -10.90 -2.58
C ILE A 185 -20.76 -11.27 -4.04
N PHE A 186 -19.48 -11.22 -4.43
CA PHE A 186 -18.93 -11.52 -5.77
C PHE A 186 -17.66 -12.38 -5.70
#